data_AF-A0A4D6NRT0-F1
#
_entry.id   AF-A0A4D6NRT0-F1
#
_cell.length_a   1.000
_cell.length_b   1.000
_cell.length_c   1.000
_cell.angle_alpha   90.00
_cell.angle_beta   90.00
_cell.angle_gamma   90.00
#
_symmetry.space_group_name_H-M   'P 1'
#
loop_
_entity.id
_entity.type
_entity.pdbx_description
1 polymer ?
#
loop_
_entity_poly.entity_id
_entity_poly.type
_entity_poly.pdbx_seq_one_letter_code
_entity_poly.pdbx_strand_id
1 'polypeptide(L)'
;MKVTIDEVPVYFPHPEIHPEQLRYMHYLKTVLDRKSHGILQMPKNKGKSSALISFITSYRLWKPENLQMKLIYCARNLEETENILSELKTIYQLQRHFLGDAANMLAIGFATRMNKLCINSTITEFSISDEFVDSKCLGCTASWIRELALHNTNINICSYFEKYQVDRPVLPPGVYTIEDLHELGEDEQNDFCPYFVAIDALRTANVVVICGYNYLLNPKYAGIISSKLMDESIVVLDDAEDILEVCKTSLSVAVSMHTLTSTSLFVKEMRLQLESFNANDPDRLRAEYDRLLQGLTRNGDDLPPSDVWRAHPALPADVLVQPMPEDIRSASNFLTALQHLIGYLKPMLSCEDVQDERSLLILVERLQPHLNLQSLRLFYERFHSLISTLKVKNPAHLHCSDARVLCDFATMLGIYAQSSEFRIRRGPRGMLEHAPDVLCQYALQICCDDPSLAMKVVLDRFQSVVITATTGTSDSLGRFPQILKFQPIVCRPVSSDDP
;
A
#
# COMPACT_ATOMS: atom_id res chain seq x y z
N MET A 1 -30.39 -18.32 4.10
CA MET A 1 -31.65 -18.02 4.83
C MET A 1 -31.76 -16.54 5.20
N LYS A 2 -32.93 -16.08 5.67
CA LYS A 2 -33.15 -14.73 6.20
C LYS A 2 -33.37 -14.78 7.70
N VAL A 3 -32.55 -14.07 8.49
CA VAL A 3 -32.63 -14.01 9.95
C VAL A 3 -32.69 -12.55 10.39
N THR A 4 -33.43 -12.24 11.45
CA THR A 4 -33.53 -10.86 11.96
C THR A 4 -32.68 -10.71 13.21
N ILE A 5 -31.77 -9.73 13.21
CA ILE A 5 -30.87 -9.44 14.35
C ILE A 5 -31.08 -7.99 14.74
N ASP A 6 -31.66 -7.75 15.92
CA ASP A 6 -31.99 -6.41 16.42
C ASP A 6 -32.60 -5.50 15.34
N GLU A 7 -33.64 -5.98 14.66
CA GLU A 7 -34.37 -5.31 13.56
C GLU A 7 -33.70 -5.35 12.17
N VAL A 8 -32.44 -5.77 12.06
CA VAL A 8 -31.74 -5.87 10.77
C VAL A 8 -32.07 -7.20 10.09
N PRO A 9 -32.62 -7.21 8.86
CA PRO A 9 -32.82 -8.43 8.08
C PRO A 9 -31.49 -8.91 7.47
N VAL A 10 -30.89 -9.91 8.09
CA VAL A 10 -29.61 -10.52 7.68
C VAL A 10 -29.83 -11.65 6.69
N TYR A 11 -29.16 -11.59 5.54
CA TYR A 11 -29.13 -12.64 4.53
C TYR A 11 -27.89 -13.49 4.72
N PHE A 12 -28.09 -14.71 5.25
CA PHE A 12 -27.02 -15.61 5.62
C PHE A 12 -26.87 -16.76 4.62
N PRO A 13 -25.65 -17.13 4.18
CA PRO A 13 -25.46 -18.12 3.11
C PRO A 13 -25.78 -19.56 3.55
N HIS A 14 -25.62 -19.88 4.83
CA HIS A 14 -25.84 -21.23 5.36
C HIS A 14 -27.26 -21.41 5.93
N PRO A 15 -27.75 -22.66 6.04
CA PRO A 15 -29.07 -22.96 6.59
C PRO A 15 -29.14 -22.85 8.13
N GLU A 16 -28.01 -22.97 8.82
CA GLU A 16 -27.92 -22.88 10.28
C GLU A 16 -26.96 -21.75 10.67
N ILE A 17 -27.25 -21.07 11.78
CA ILE A 17 -26.37 -20.07 12.39
C ILE A 17 -26.00 -20.53 13.79
N HIS A 18 -24.71 -20.41 14.12
CA HIS A 18 -24.21 -20.70 15.45
C HIS A 18 -24.53 -19.56 16.44
N PRO A 19 -24.78 -19.86 17.73
CA PRO A 19 -24.98 -18.83 18.75
C PRO A 19 -23.83 -17.81 18.83
N GLU A 20 -22.59 -18.26 18.63
CA GLU A 20 -21.41 -17.41 18.58
C GLU A 20 -21.51 -16.39 17.44
N GLN A 21 -21.99 -16.80 16.26
CA GLN A 21 -22.18 -15.90 15.12
C GLN A 21 -23.26 -14.85 15.40
N LEU A 22 -24.37 -15.22 16.06
CA LEU A 22 -25.41 -14.24 16.45
C LEU A 22 -24.86 -13.19 17.40
N ARG A 23 -24.16 -13.60 18.46
CA ARG A 23 -23.52 -12.69 19.42
C ARG A 23 -22.52 -11.77 18.72
N TYR A 24 -21.74 -12.33 17.81
CA TYR A 24 -20.79 -11.58 17.00
C TYR A 24 -21.50 -10.49 16.18
N MET A 25 -22.63 -10.80 15.55
CA MET A 25 -23.44 -9.82 14.81
C MET A 25 -24.07 -8.74 15.69
N HIS A 26 -24.50 -9.07 16.92
CA HIS A 26 -24.97 -8.05 17.89
C HIS A 26 -23.86 -7.07 18.28
N TYR A 27 -22.65 -7.58 18.51
CA TYR A 27 -21.49 -6.73 18.79
C TYR A 27 -21.11 -5.86 17.59
N LEU A 28 -21.10 -6.42 16.38
CA LEU A 28 -20.90 -5.64 15.15
C LEU A 28 -21.94 -4.52 15.03
N LYS A 29 -23.21 -4.82 15.24
CA LYS A 29 -24.29 -3.81 15.20
C LYS A 29 -23.99 -2.63 16.13
N THR A 30 -23.57 -2.93 17.37
CA THR A 30 -23.23 -1.90 18.36
C THR A 30 -22.09 -0.99 17.88
N VAL A 31 -21.08 -1.56 17.21
CA VAL A 31 -19.95 -0.81 16.64
C VAL A 31 -20.42 0.10 15.49
N LEU A 32 -21.23 -0.44 14.58
CA LEU A 32 -21.73 0.28 13.41
C LEU A 32 -22.73 1.39 13.77
N ASP A 33 -23.69 1.12 14.66
CA ASP A 33 -24.68 2.09 15.10
C ASP A 33 -24.04 3.29 15.81
N ARG A 34 -22.94 3.06 16.53
CA ARG A 34 -22.19 4.10 17.24
C ARG A 34 -21.14 4.80 16.38
N LYS A 35 -20.93 4.37 15.12
CA LYS A 35 -19.91 4.92 14.21
C LYS A 35 -18.53 5.04 14.88
N SER A 36 -18.12 3.97 15.54
CA SER A 36 -16.86 3.92 16.29
C SER A 36 -16.08 2.66 15.92
N HIS A 37 -14.86 2.51 16.44
CA HIS A 37 -14.01 1.34 16.22
C HIS A 37 -14.32 0.22 17.21
N GLY A 38 -14.06 -1.03 16.82
CA GLY A 38 -14.28 -2.21 17.66
C GLY A 38 -13.20 -3.26 17.46
N ILE A 39 -12.93 -4.03 18.53
CA ILE A 39 -12.10 -5.23 18.49
C ILE A 39 -12.97 -6.42 18.87
N LEU A 40 -13.12 -7.36 17.94
CA LEU A 40 -13.96 -8.54 18.13
C LEU A 40 -13.13 -9.81 17.96
N GLN A 41 -13.25 -10.74 18.88
CA GLN A 41 -12.56 -12.03 18.77
C GLN A 41 -13.56 -13.15 18.58
N MET A 42 -13.31 -14.04 17.61
CA MET A 42 -14.14 -15.22 17.38
C MET A 42 -13.27 -16.47 17.22
N PRO A 43 -13.69 -17.65 17.69
CA PRO A 43 -12.93 -18.87 17.48
C PRO A 43 -12.74 -19.24 16.01
N LYS A 44 -11.59 -19.88 15.72
CA LYS A 44 -11.28 -20.38 14.39
C LYS A 44 -12.37 -21.34 13.91
N ASN A 45 -12.65 -21.32 12.61
CA ASN A 45 -13.60 -22.22 11.93
C ASN A 45 -15.06 -22.12 12.41
N LYS A 46 -15.45 -21.00 13.03
CA LYS A 46 -16.85 -20.71 13.41
C LYS A 46 -17.59 -19.82 12.40
N GLY A 47 -17.08 -19.72 11.16
CA GLY A 47 -17.70 -18.92 10.08
C GLY A 47 -17.66 -17.41 10.34
N LYS A 48 -16.47 -16.87 10.63
CA LYS A 48 -16.21 -15.46 10.94
C LYS A 48 -16.50 -14.54 9.77
N SER A 49 -15.86 -14.84 8.65
CA SER A 49 -15.94 -14.05 7.42
C SER A 49 -17.39 -14.03 6.91
N SER A 50 -18.06 -15.19 6.90
CA SER A 50 -19.48 -15.28 6.54
C SER A 50 -20.37 -14.42 7.45
N ALA A 51 -20.15 -14.44 8.77
CA ALA A 51 -20.90 -13.62 9.70
C ALA A 51 -20.67 -12.11 9.51
N LEU A 52 -19.41 -11.70 9.34
CA LEU A 52 -19.02 -10.31 9.07
C LEU A 52 -19.67 -9.77 7.80
N ILE A 53 -19.47 -10.48 6.69
CA ILE A 53 -19.88 -10.04 5.36
C ILE A 53 -21.40 -10.06 5.25
N SER A 54 -22.07 -11.11 5.72
CA SER A 54 -23.54 -11.17 5.74
C SER A 54 -24.13 -10.02 6.54
N PHE A 55 -23.60 -9.74 7.73
CA PHE A 55 -24.15 -8.71 8.57
C PHE A 55 -23.94 -7.31 7.98
N ILE A 56 -22.71 -6.97 7.57
CA ILE A 56 -22.40 -5.61 7.08
C ILE A 56 -23.11 -5.33 5.74
N THR A 57 -23.14 -6.29 4.82
CA THR A 57 -23.86 -6.10 3.54
C THR A 57 -25.38 -5.97 3.74
N SER A 58 -25.96 -6.74 4.68
CA SER A 58 -27.36 -6.55 5.08
C SER A 58 -27.61 -5.23 5.79
N TYR A 59 -26.69 -4.79 6.65
CA TYR A 59 -26.79 -3.51 7.36
C TYR A 59 -26.77 -2.32 6.40
N ARG A 60 -25.97 -2.42 5.33
CA ARG A 60 -25.96 -1.47 4.21
C ARG A 60 -27.33 -1.37 3.53
N LEU A 61 -27.99 -2.51 3.29
CA LEU A 61 -29.29 -2.57 2.61
C LEU A 61 -30.47 -2.18 3.53
N TRP A 62 -30.29 -2.25 4.85
CA TRP A 62 -31.37 -2.06 5.82
C TRP A 62 -31.92 -0.62 5.85
N LYS A 63 -31.05 0.40 5.74
CA LYS A 63 -31.45 1.82 5.76
C LYS A 63 -30.94 2.56 4.53
N PRO A 64 -31.72 3.50 3.97
CA PRO A 64 -31.29 4.29 2.81
C PRO A 64 -30.06 5.14 3.11
N GLU A 65 -29.92 5.63 4.35
CA GLU A 65 -28.73 6.35 4.82
C GLU A 65 -27.46 5.48 4.73
N ASN A 66 -27.59 4.17 4.93
CA ASN A 66 -26.48 3.25 4.87
C ASN A 66 -26.11 2.84 3.44
N LEU A 67 -26.91 3.15 2.42
CA LEU A 67 -26.62 2.71 1.04
C LEU A 67 -25.33 3.31 0.47
N GLN A 68 -24.94 4.48 0.96
CA GLN A 68 -23.70 5.18 0.59
C GLN A 68 -22.46 4.57 1.28
N MET A 69 -22.67 3.75 2.31
CA MET A 69 -21.60 3.07 3.03
C MET A 69 -20.83 2.13 2.12
N LYS A 70 -19.50 2.27 2.15
CA LYS A 70 -18.56 1.37 1.49
C LYS A 70 -17.92 0.46 2.53
N LEU A 71 -17.87 -0.83 2.23
CA LEU A 71 -17.15 -1.83 3.03
C LEU A 71 -15.78 -2.07 2.41
N ILE A 72 -14.73 -1.93 3.22
CA ILE A 72 -13.36 -2.28 2.88
C ILE A 72 -12.98 -3.46 3.75
N TYR A 73 -12.78 -4.63 3.15
CA TYR A 73 -12.43 -5.85 3.84
C TYR A 73 -10.99 -6.21 3.53
N CYS A 74 -10.10 -6.24 4.52
CA CYS A 74 -8.73 -6.66 4.33
C CYS A 74 -8.55 -8.10 4.82
N ALA A 75 -8.23 -9.00 3.91
CA ALA A 75 -7.84 -10.38 4.21
C ALA A 75 -6.31 -10.51 4.25
N ARG A 76 -5.77 -11.59 4.83
CA ARG A 76 -4.32 -11.72 5.01
C ARG A 76 -3.61 -12.08 3.71
N ASN A 77 -4.20 -12.96 2.91
CA ASN A 77 -3.60 -13.53 1.71
C ASN A 77 -4.59 -13.67 0.55
N LEU A 78 -4.09 -14.12 -0.60
CA LEU A 78 -4.87 -14.24 -1.83
C LEU A 78 -5.98 -15.29 -1.71
N GLU A 79 -5.70 -16.45 -1.11
CA GLU A 79 -6.68 -17.54 -0.95
C GLU A 79 -7.86 -17.14 -0.05
N GLU A 80 -7.58 -16.48 1.08
CA GLU A 80 -8.64 -15.92 1.94
C GLU A 80 -9.48 -14.88 1.20
N THR A 81 -8.82 -14.00 0.42
CA THR A 81 -9.50 -12.97 -0.38
C THR A 81 -10.49 -13.60 -1.37
N GLU A 82 -10.07 -14.65 -2.08
CA GLU A 82 -10.92 -15.39 -3.01
C GLU A 82 -12.07 -16.13 -2.32
N ASN A 83 -11.78 -16.79 -1.19
CA ASN A 83 -12.80 -17.47 -0.41
C ASN A 83 -13.89 -16.49 0.05
N ILE A 84 -13.48 -15.32 0.56
CA ILE A 84 -14.38 -14.23 0.96
C ILE A 84 -15.25 -13.74 -0.20
N LEU A 85 -14.65 -13.54 -1.38
CA LEU A 85 -15.38 -13.09 -2.57
C LEU A 85 -16.37 -14.15 -3.07
N SER A 86 -16.00 -15.44 -2.98
CA SER A 86 -16.89 -16.55 -3.33
C SER A 86 -18.11 -16.65 -2.40
N GLU A 87 -17.91 -16.45 -1.09
CA GLU A 87 -19.00 -16.39 -0.11
C GLU A 87 -19.89 -15.16 -0.37
N LEU A 88 -19.28 -14.01 -0.66
CA LEU A 88 -20.00 -12.79 -1.02
C LEU A 88 -20.84 -12.96 -2.28
N LYS A 89 -20.37 -13.72 -3.27
CA LYS A 89 -21.14 -14.08 -4.49
C LYS A 89 -22.40 -14.86 -4.14
N THR A 90 -22.29 -15.81 -3.21
CA THR A 90 -23.45 -16.57 -2.69
C THR A 90 -24.43 -15.67 -1.93
N ILE A 91 -23.92 -14.79 -1.07
CA ILE A 91 -24.74 -13.81 -0.32
C ILE A 91 -25.46 -12.86 -1.28
N TYR A 92 -24.77 -12.36 -2.30
CA TYR A 92 -25.33 -11.45 -3.30
C TYR A 92 -26.46 -12.12 -4.09
N GLN A 93 -26.29 -13.37 -4.51
CA GLN A 93 -27.35 -14.15 -5.17
C GLN A 93 -28.59 -14.33 -4.28
N LEU A 94 -28.38 -14.59 -2.98
CA LEU A 94 -29.48 -14.65 -2.02
C LEU A 94 -30.18 -13.29 -1.85
N GLN A 95 -29.42 -12.21 -1.70
CA GLN A 95 -29.98 -10.86 -1.59
C GLN A 95 -30.79 -10.48 -2.84
N ARG A 96 -30.28 -10.82 -4.04
CA ARG A 96 -30.99 -10.67 -5.33
C ARG A 96 -32.29 -11.45 -5.36
N HIS A 97 -32.29 -12.69 -4.90
CA HIS A 97 -33.49 -13.52 -4.85
C HIS A 97 -34.60 -12.92 -3.98
N PHE A 98 -34.24 -12.33 -2.83
CA PHE A 98 -35.23 -11.77 -1.89
C PHE A 98 -35.64 -10.32 -2.19
N LEU A 99 -34.75 -9.49 -2.71
CA LEU A 99 -34.95 -8.04 -2.83
C LEU A 99 -35.06 -7.55 -4.27
N GLY A 100 -34.79 -8.39 -5.27
CA GLY A 100 -34.67 -7.96 -6.66
C GLY A 100 -33.67 -6.82 -6.77
N ASP A 101 -33.92 -5.86 -7.67
CA ASP A 101 -33.04 -4.73 -8.05
C ASP A 101 -32.55 -3.85 -6.89
N ALA A 102 -33.24 -3.81 -5.76
CA ALA A 102 -32.81 -3.07 -4.58
C ALA A 102 -31.47 -3.58 -3.97
N ALA A 103 -31.13 -4.84 -4.19
CA ALA A 103 -29.86 -5.44 -3.74
C ALA A 103 -28.64 -5.15 -4.66
N ASN A 104 -28.71 -4.19 -5.59
CA ASN A 104 -27.62 -3.96 -6.55
C ASN A 104 -26.35 -3.59 -5.80
N MET A 105 -25.27 -4.33 -6.07
CA MET A 105 -24.00 -4.17 -5.38
C MET A 105 -22.87 -4.45 -6.37
N LEU A 106 -21.90 -3.56 -6.40
CA LEU A 106 -20.61 -3.82 -7.03
C LEU A 106 -19.62 -4.20 -5.93
N ALA A 107 -19.12 -5.43 -5.98
CA ALA A 107 -18.06 -5.91 -5.12
C ALA A 107 -16.86 -6.33 -5.94
N ILE A 108 -15.66 -5.94 -5.53
CA ILE A 108 -14.43 -6.24 -6.26
C ILE A 108 -13.34 -6.78 -5.33
N GLY A 109 -12.62 -7.79 -5.81
CA GLY A 109 -11.33 -8.20 -5.27
C GLY A 109 -10.22 -7.27 -5.76
N PHE A 110 -9.29 -6.94 -4.87
CA PHE A 110 -8.14 -6.11 -5.18
C PHE A 110 -6.86 -6.72 -4.60
N ALA A 111 -5.83 -6.86 -5.42
CA ALA A 111 -4.53 -7.41 -5.03
C ALA A 111 -3.38 -6.65 -5.69
N THR A 112 -2.15 -7.12 -5.48
CA THR A 112 -0.98 -6.55 -6.17
C THR A 112 -0.96 -6.97 -7.63
N ARG A 113 -0.16 -6.26 -8.45
CA ARG A 113 0.09 -6.66 -9.84
C ARG A 113 0.66 -8.08 -9.92
N MET A 114 1.56 -8.44 -9.00
CA MET A 114 2.15 -9.78 -8.90
C MET A 114 1.12 -10.82 -8.46
N ASN A 115 0.21 -10.46 -7.56
CA ASN A 115 -0.87 -11.32 -7.08
C ASN A 115 -2.05 -11.34 -8.06
N LYS A 116 -1.81 -11.80 -9.28
CA LYS A 116 -2.80 -12.09 -10.34
C LYS A 116 -3.53 -10.91 -11.02
N LEU A 117 -3.22 -9.64 -10.76
CA LEU A 117 -3.85 -8.55 -11.54
C LEU A 117 -3.08 -8.13 -12.81
N CYS A 118 -1.85 -8.62 -13.00
CA CYS A 118 -1.08 -8.44 -14.24
C CYS A 118 -1.22 -9.67 -15.14
N ILE A 119 -1.75 -9.48 -16.35
CA ILE A 119 -1.92 -10.51 -17.39
C ILE A 119 -0.77 -10.54 -18.41
N ASN A 120 0.13 -9.56 -18.37
CA ASN A 120 1.24 -9.50 -19.32
C ASN A 120 2.31 -10.55 -18.98
N SER A 121 2.37 -11.63 -19.77
CA SER A 121 3.31 -12.75 -19.60
C SER A 121 4.78 -12.31 -19.53
N THR A 122 5.17 -11.29 -20.30
CA THR A 122 6.55 -10.77 -20.30
C THR A 122 6.99 -10.20 -18.95
N ILE A 123 6.03 -9.80 -18.11
CA ILE A 123 6.27 -9.24 -16.78
C ILE A 123 6.10 -10.31 -15.70
N THR A 124 5.12 -11.20 -15.84
CA THR A 124 4.78 -12.21 -14.83
C THR A 124 5.72 -13.41 -14.80
N GLU A 125 6.26 -13.84 -15.95
CA GLU A 125 7.12 -15.04 -16.04
C GLU A 125 8.42 -14.94 -15.21
N PHE A 126 8.92 -13.72 -14.99
CA PHE A 126 10.18 -13.46 -14.25
C PHE A 126 9.95 -12.60 -12.99
N SER A 127 8.75 -12.64 -12.41
CA SER A 127 8.44 -11.83 -11.23
C SER A 127 9.18 -12.34 -9.99
N ILE A 128 10.13 -11.54 -9.49
CA ILE A 128 10.88 -11.85 -8.26
C ILE A 128 10.27 -11.13 -7.04
N SER A 129 9.67 -9.95 -7.26
CA SER A 129 9.05 -9.13 -6.22
C SER A 129 8.00 -8.18 -6.80
N ASP A 130 7.09 -7.68 -5.95
CA ASP A 130 6.13 -6.63 -6.33
C ASP A 130 6.84 -5.39 -6.91
N GLU A 131 8.00 -5.02 -6.36
CA GLU A 131 8.81 -3.87 -6.84
C GLU A 131 9.32 -4.05 -8.26
N PHE A 132 9.73 -5.28 -8.60
CA PHE A 132 10.20 -5.60 -9.94
C PHE A 132 9.05 -5.51 -10.95
N VAL A 133 7.89 -6.07 -10.60
CA VAL A 133 6.67 -6.04 -11.44
C VAL A 133 6.20 -4.60 -11.64
N ASP A 134 6.14 -3.80 -10.57
CA ASP A 134 5.77 -2.38 -10.62
C ASP A 134 6.71 -1.59 -11.56
N SER A 135 8.02 -1.81 -11.45
CA SER A 135 9.03 -1.13 -12.27
C SER A 135 8.93 -1.51 -13.76
N LYS A 136 8.71 -2.80 -14.05
CA LYS A 136 8.51 -3.28 -15.43
C LYS A 136 7.21 -2.79 -16.03
N CYS A 137 6.12 -2.76 -15.25
CA CYS A 137 4.84 -2.20 -15.67
C CYS A 137 4.96 -0.71 -15.98
N LEU A 138 5.64 0.07 -15.12
CA LEU A 138 5.92 1.49 -15.41
C LEU A 138 6.73 1.65 -16.71
N GLY A 139 7.71 0.78 -16.93
CA GLY A 139 8.54 0.73 -18.14
C GLY A 139 7.78 0.52 -19.46
N CYS A 140 6.49 0.17 -19.42
CA CYS A 140 5.65 0.02 -20.62
C CYS A 140 4.33 0.81 -20.56
N THR A 141 4.03 1.51 -19.46
CA THR A 141 2.77 2.26 -19.25
C THR A 141 2.98 3.76 -18.99
N ALA A 142 4.19 4.19 -18.64
CA ALA A 142 4.49 5.59 -18.37
C ALA A 142 4.19 6.50 -19.58
N SER A 143 3.61 7.67 -19.33
CA SER A 143 3.21 8.64 -20.37
C SER A 143 4.34 8.99 -21.33
N TRP A 144 5.56 9.18 -20.82
CA TRP A 144 6.72 9.51 -21.65
C TRP A 144 7.21 8.35 -22.51
N ILE A 145 7.02 7.11 -22.07
CA ILE A 145 7.39 5.92 -22.86
C ILE A 145 6.39 5.76 -24.00
N ARG A 146 5.10 5.97 -23.70
CA ARG A 146 4.03 5.96 -24.70
C ARG A 146 4.22 7.04 -25.76
N GLU A 147 4.57 8.26 -25.33
CA GLU A 147 4.90 9.37 -26.25
C GLU A 147 6.11 9.03 -27.14
N LEU A 148 7.15 8.42 -26.59
CA LEU A 148 8.31 7.98 -27.38
C LEU A 148 7.98 6.84 -28.35
N ALA A 149 7.05 5.95 -27.98
CA ALA A 149 6.60 4.84 -28.83
C ALA A 149 5.82 5.32 -30.07
N LEU A 150 5.18 6.49 -30.01
CA LEU A 150 4.56 7.12 -31.19
C LEU A 150 5.59 7.44 -32.28
N HIS A 151 6.82 7.76 -31.89
CA HIS A 151 7.90 8.13 -32.80
C HIS A 151 8.87 6.99 -33.10
N ASN A 152 8.89 5.93 -32.28
CA ASN A 152 9.79 4.79 -32.42
C ASN A 152 9.05 3.46 -32.20
N THR A 153 8.91 2.67 -33.26
CA THR A 153 8.21 1.37 -33.22
C THR A 153 8.96 0.27 -32.45
N ASN A 154 10.22 0.51 -32.07
CA ASN A 154 11.04 -0.46 -31.31
C ASN A 154 10.81 -0.42 -29.79
N ILE A 155 9.95 0.48 -29.29
CA ILE A 155 9.66 0.61 -27.86
C ILE A 155 8.42 -0.23 -27.54
N ASN A 156 8.60 -1.20 -26.63
CA ASN A 156 7.50 -2.07 -26.21
C ASN A 156 6.57 -1.32 -25.24
N ILE A 157 5.28 -1.25 -25.61
CA ILE A 157 4.20 -0.73 -24.77
C ILE A 157 3.26 -1.85 -24.35
N CYS A 158 2.50 -1.65 -23.27
CA CYS A 158 1.53 -2.65 -22.82
C CYS A 158 0.22 -2.53 -23.60
N SER A 159 -0.08 -3.50 -24.47
CA SER A 159 -1.32 -3.57 -25.25
C SER A 159 -2.58 -3.46 -24.38
N TYR A 160 -2.61 -4.20 -23.27
CA TYR A 160 -3.73 -4.22 -22.33
C TYR A 160 -4.00 -2.86 -21.69
N PHE A 161 -2.94 -2.10 -21.39
CA PHE A 161 -3.09 -0.76 -20.84
C PHE A 161 -3.56 0.25 -21.89
N GLU A 162 -3.06 0.16 -23.12
CA GLU A 162 -3.51 1.04 -24.21
C GLU A 162 -5.00 0.86 -24.50
N LYS A 163 -5.48 -0.39 -24.57
CA LYS A 163 -6.91 -0.68 -24.75
C LYS A 163 -7.75 -0.14 -23.59
N TYR A 164 -7.31 -0.35 -22.35
CA TYR A 164 -7.94 0.24 -21.17
C TYR A 164 -8.01 1.79 -21.25
N GLN A 165 -6.97 2.46 -21.74
CA GLN A 165 -6.96 3.93 -21.86
C GLN A 165 -8.00 4.44 -22.87
N VAL A 166 -8.27 3.69 -23.93
CA VAL A 166 -9.26 4.02 -24.96
C VAL A 166 -10.68 3.76 -24.47
N ASP A 167 -10.96 2.56 -23.95
CA ASP A 167 -12.33 2.13 -23.67
C ASP A 167 -12.80 2.45 -22.25
N ARG A 168 -11.89 2.46 -21.28
CA ARG A 168 -12.16 2.67 -19.83
C ARG A 168 -13.43 1.94 -19.36
N PRO A 169 -13.44 0.59 -19.38
CA PRO A 169 -14.62 -0.20 -19.10
C PRO A 169 -15.13 0.03 -17.67
N VAL A 170 -16.45 0.17 -17.54
CA VAL A 170 -17.13 0.26 -16.25
C VAL A 170 -17.75 -1.09 -15.92
N LEU A 171 -17.35 -1.67 -14.79
CA LEU A 171 -17.90 -2.96 -14.33
C LEU A 171 -19.37 -2.81 -13.92
N PRO A 172 -20.30 -3.62 -14.47
CA PRO A 172 -21.69 -3.61 -14.04
C PRO A 172 -21.86 -4.17 -12.62
N PRO A 173 -23.02 -4.00 -11.97
CA PRO A 173 -23.25 -4.53 -10.63
C PRO A 173 -23.09 -6.05 -10.57
N GLY A 174 -22.14 -6.50 -9.76
CA GLY A 174 -21.79 -7.90 -9.59
C GLY A 174 -20.69 -8.06 -8.54
N VAL A 175 -20.40 -9.31 -8.19
CA VAL A 175 -19.27 -9.68 -7.35
C VAL A 175 -18.19 -10.23 -8.27
N TYR A 176 -17.07 -9.51 -8.37
CA TYR A 176 -15.91 -9.87 -9.18
C TYR A 176 -14.79 -10.34 -8.27
N THR A 177 -14.41 -11.61 -8.41
CA THR A 177 -13.20 -12.12 -7.78
C THR A 177 -11.93 -11.64 -8.51
N ILE A 178 -10.75 -11.86 -7.93
CA ILE A 178 -9.48 -11.50 -8.59
C ILE A 178 -9.30 -12.38 -9.84
N GLU A 179 -9.64 -13.66 -9.73
CA GLU A 179 -9.71 -14.62 -10.83
C GLU A 179 -10.71 -14.17 -11.90
N ASP A 180 -11.94 -13.79 -11.51
CA ASP A 180 -12.93 -13.27 -12.46
C ASP A 180 -12.38 -12.04 -13.23
N LEU A 181 -11.67 -11.13 -12.55
CA LEU A 181 -11.04 -9.95 -13.18
C LEU A 181 -9.88 -10.32 -14.11
N HIS A 182 -9.09 -11.32 -13.75
CA HIS A 182 -8.01 -11.83 -14.60
C HIS A 182 -8.57 -12.43 -15.88
N GLU A 183 -9.56 -13.33 -15.76
CA GLU A 183 -10.24 -13.96 -16.90
C GLU A 183 -10.92 -12.93 -17.80
N LEU A 184 -11.53 -11.89 -17.23
CA LEU A 184 -12.12 -10.79 -18.00
C LEU A 184 -11.09 -10.02 -18.83
N GLY A 185 -9.85 -9.92 -18.37
CA GLY A 185 -8.77 -9.28 -19.11
C GLY A 185 -8.11 -10.19 -20.16
N GLU A 186 -8.16 -11.52 -19.96
CA GLU A 186 -7.68 -12.51 -20.92
C GLU A 186 -8.67 -12.77 -22.07
N ASP A 187 -9.96 -12.47 -21.87
CA ASP A 187 -10.96 -12.57 -22.92
C ASP A 187 -10.60 -11.66 -24.11
N GLU A 188 -10.44 -12.27 -25.29
CA GLU A 188 -10.05 -11.61 -26.54
C GLU A 188 -10.99 -10.43 -26.91
N GLN A 189 -12.23 -10.42 -26.41
CA GLN A 189 -13.20 -9.35 -26.66
C GLN A 189 -12.95 -8.09 -25.82
N ASN A 190 -12.37 -8.25 -24.63
CA ASN A 190 -12.19 -7.21 -23.63
C ASN A 190 -10.75 -6.69 -23.63
N ASP A 191 -9.78 -7.62 -23.52
CA ASP A 191 -8.35 -7.40 -23.75
C ASP A 191 -7.77 -6.15 -23.05
N PHE A 192 -8.34 -5.77 -21.90
CA PHE A 192 -7.95 -4.60 -21.11
C PHE A 192 -7.16 -5.01 -19.87
N CYS A 193 -6.37 -4.09 -19.29
CA CYS A 193 -5.58 -4.38 -18.10
C CYS A 193 -6.45 -4.50 -16.83
N PRO A 194 -6.54 -5.69 -16.19
CA PRO A 194 -7.41 -5.90 -15.01
C PRO A 194 -7.03 -5.01 -13.84
N TYR A 195 -5.72 -4.80 -13.61
CA TYR A 195 -5.21 -3.97 -12.54
C TYR A 195 -5.77 -2.54 -12.57
N PHE A 196 -5.74 -1.88 -13.73
CA PHE A 196 -6.22 -0.50 -13.83
C PHE A 196 -7.75 -0.40 -13.82
N VAL A 197 -8.45 -1.41 -14.36
CA VAL A 197 -9.90 -1.51 -14.23
C VAL A 197 -10.31 -1.68 -12.76
N ALA A 198 -9.63 -2.54 -12.02
CA ALA A 198 -9.85 -2.71 -10.59
C ALA A 198 -9.63 -1.40 -9.83
N ILE A 199 -8.55 -0.66 -10.11
CA ILE A 199 -8.27 0.65 -9.48
C ILE A 199 -9.41 1.66 -9.71
N ASP A 200 -9.93 1.76 -10.93
CA ASP A 200 -11.02 2.70 -11.21
C ASP A 200 -12.33 2.24 -10.59
N ALA A 201 -12.60 0.93 -10.60
CA ALA A 201 -13.75 0.32 -9.96
C ALA A 201 -13.74 0.53 -8.43
N LEU A 202 -12.60 0.76 -7.78
CA LEU A 202 -12.53 1.11 -6.35
C LEU A 202 -13.37 2.35 -6.00
N ARG A 203 -13.58 3.28 -6.95
CA ARG A 203 -14.41 4.48 -6.70
C ARG A 203 -15.88 4.11 -6.59
N THR A 204 -16.39 3.32 -7.53
CA THR A 204 -17.81 2.98 -7.68
C THR A 204 -18.24 1.74 -6.88
N ALA A 205 -17.30 0.87 -6.51
CA ALA A 205 -17.57 -0.33 -5.74
C ALA A 205 -18.21 -0.01 -4.38
N ASN A 206 -19.12 -0.86 -3.93
CA ASN A 206 -19.71 -0.78 -2.59
C ASN A 206 -18.96 -1.66 -1.58
N VAL A 207 -18.43 -2.78 -2.05
CA VAL A 207 -17.60 -3.68 -1.25
C VAL A 207 -16.26 -3.86 -1.95
N VAL A 208 -15.17 -3.66 -1.23
CA VAL A 208 -13.82 -3.86 -1.73
C VAL A 208 -13.13 -4.86 -0.82
N VAL A 209 -12.71 -5.99 -1.36
CA VAL A 209 -11.93 -6.99 -0.63
C VAL A 209 -10.48 -6.87 -1.07
N ILE A 210 -9.60 -6.43 -0.16
CA ILE A 210 -8.19 -6.16 -0.41
C ILE A 210 -7.36 -7.34 0.12
N CYS A 211 -6.50 -7.88 -0.73
CA CYS A 211 -5.49 -8.86 -0.37
C CYS A 211 -4.32 -8.17 0.35
N GLY A 212 -4.20 -8.43 1.65
CA GLY A 212 -3.15 -7.92 2.53
C GLY A 212 -3.43 -6.53 3.10
N TYR A 213 -2.78 -6.21 4.23
CA TYR A 213 -2.99 -4.94 4.94
C TYR A 213 -2.14 -3.78 4.41
N ASN A 214 -1.10 -4.07 3.61
CA ASN A 214 -0.12 -3.07 3.15
C ASN A 214 -0.77 -1.93 2.35
N TYR A 215 -1.81 -2.24 1.59
CA TYR A 215 -2.56 -1.25 0.81
C TYR A 215 -3.32 -0.22 1.63
N LEU A 216 -3.50 -0.48 2.92
CA LEU A 216 -4.15 0.44 3.85
C LEU A 216 -3.14 1.09 4.82
N LEU A 217 -2.18 0.30 5.32
CA LEU A 217 -1.28 0.71 6.41
C LEU A 217 0.06 1.26 5.94
N ASN A 218 0.54 0.83 4.77
CA ASN A 218 1.85 1.25 4.29
C ASN A 218 1.71 2.51 3.43
N PRO A 219 2.32 3.65 3.83
CA PRO A 219 2.15 4.93 3.14
C PRO A 219 2.57 4.87 1.67
N LYS A 220 3.52 4.00 1.31
CA LYS A 220 4.01 3.83 -0.07
C LYS A 220 2.93 3.31 -1.02
N TYR A 221 2.04 2.45 -0.52
CA TYR A 221 0.97 1.82 -1.31
C TYR A 221 -0.39 2.49 -1.07
N ALA A 222 -0.62 2.95 0.16
CA ALA A 222 -1.88 3.57 0.57
C ALA A 222 -2.23 4.78 -0.30
N GLY A 223 -1.25 5.55 -0.79
CA GLY A 223 -1.52 6.68 -1.72
C GLY A 223 -2.33 6.30 -2.97
N ILE A 224 -2.11 5.10 -3.52
CA ILE A 224 -2.77 4.65 -4.77
C ILE A 224 -4.28 4.48 -4.55
N ILE A 225 -4.65 3.87 -3.43
CA ILE A 225 -6.03 3.48 -3.13
C ILE A 225 -6.73 4.52 -2.27
N SER A 226 -6.00 5.21 -1.40
CA SER A 226 -6.55 6.17 -0.44
C SER A 226 -7.39 7.23 -1.13
N SER A 227 -6.92 7.80 -2.25
CA SER A 227 -7.68 8.79 -3.03
C SER A 227 -9.01 8.29 -3.62
N LYS A 228 -9.22 6.97 -3.66
CA LYS A 228 -10.41 6.31 -4.24
C LYS A 228 -11.41 5.85 -3.19
N LEU A 229 -10.99 5.78 -1.93
CA LEU A 229 -11.83 5.35 -0.80
C LEU A 229 -12.48 6.56 -0.14
N MET A 230 -13.71 6.37 0.35
CA MET A 230 -14.46 7.39 1.08
C MET A 230 -14.14 7.32 2.57
N ASP A 231 -14.13 8.45 3.26
CA ASP A 231 -13.87 8.50 4.70
C ASP A 231 -15.04 7.88 5.50
N GLU A 232 -16.27 7.95 4.96
CA GLU A 232 -17.48 7.29 5.49
C GLU A 232 -17.54 5.77 5.16
N SER A 233 -16.39 5.11 5.11
CA SER A 233 -16.31 3.66 4.89
C SER A 233 -16.12 2.88 6.20
N ILE A 234 -16.59 1.64 6.21
CA ILE A 234 -16.25 0.66 7.26
C ILE A 234 -15.04 -0.14 6.79
N VAL A 235 -14.01 -0.19 7.62
CA VAL A 235 -12.83 -1.04 7.42
C VAL A 235 -12.93 -2.27 8.32
N VAL A 236 -12.80 -3.46 7.75
CA VAL A 236 -12.64 -4.72 8.48
C VAL A 236 -11.23 -5.23 8.27
N LEU A 237 -10.47 -5.37 9.35
CA LEU A 237 -9.19 -6.07 9.35
C LEU A 237 -9.44 -7.49 9.83
N ASP A 238 -9.53 -8.43 8.88
CA ASP A 238 -9.68 -9.84 9.19
C ASP A 238 -8.38 -10.42 9.76
N ASP A 239 -8.48 -11.48 10.55
CA ASP A 239 -7.36 -12.22 11.18
C ASP A 239 -6.10 -11.40 11.49
N ALA A 240 -6.32 -10.31 12.24
CA ALA A 240 -5.34 -9.27 12.53
C ALA A 240 -4.33 -9.67 13.62
N GLU A 241 -3.86 -10.92 13.61
CA GLU A 241 -2.86 -11.43 14.56
C GLU A 241 -1.50 -10.75 14.34
N ASP A 242 -1.11 -10.58 13.07
CA ASP A 242 0.18 -9.99 12.67
C ASP A 242 0.12 -8.47 12.45
N ILE A 243 -1.02 -7.83 12.73
CA ILE A 243 -1.24 -6.42 12.40
C ILE A 243 -0.19 -5.49 13.01
N LEU A 244 0.29 -5.80 14.21
CA LEU A 244 1.31 -5.03 14.92
C LEU A 244 2.65 -5.08 14.17
N GLU A 245 3.06 -6.27 13.72
CA GLU A 245 4.29 -6.44 12.95
C GLU A 245 4.17 -5.84 11.55
N VAL A 246 2.99 -5.93 10.92
CA VAL A 246 2.73 -5.26 9.65
C VAL A 246 2.81 -3.74 9.78
N CYS A 247 2.29 -3.15 10.87
CA CYS A 247 2.41 -1.72 11.13
C CYS A 247 3.88 -1.29 11.31
N LYS A 248 4.69 -2.06 12.05
CA LYS A 248 6.11 -1.77 12.25
C LYS A 248 6.89 -1.87 10.95
N THR A 249 6.71 -2.96 10.20
CA THR A 249 7.39 -3.20 8.91
C THR A 249 6.98 -2.18 7.85
N SER A 250 5.73 -1.71 7.86
CA SER A 250 5.22 -0.69 6.93
C SER A 250 5.96 0.65 7.01
N LEU A 251 6.46 1.01 8.20
CA LEU A 251 7.24 2.22 8.45
C LEU A 251 8.73 1.94 8.62
N SER A 252 9.19 0.74 8.29
CA SER A 252 10.61 0.37 8.38
C SER A 252 11.23 0.29 6.99
N VAL A 253 12.50 0.68 6.88
CA VAL A 253 13.25 0.62 5.61
C VAL A 253 14.65 0.07 5.87
N ALA A 254 15.03 -0.94 5.10
CA ALA A 254 16.33 -1.58 5.17
C ALA A 254 17.18 -1.27 3.92
N VAL A 255 18.47 -1.02 4.13
CA VAL A 255 19.47 -0.82 3.09
C VAL A 255 20.57 -1.87 3.23
N SER A 256 20.89 -2.53 2.13
CA SER A 256 21.91 -3.58 2.06
C SER A 256 23.13 -3.14 1.24
N MET A 257 24.21 -3.92 1.31
CA MET A 257 25.38 -3.70 0.44
C MET A 257 25.04 -3.81 -1.05
N HIS A 258 24.07 -4.66 -1.41
CA HIS A 258 23.54 -4.72 -2.78
C HIS A 258 22.90 -3.37 -3.16
N THR A 259 22.00 -2.85 -2.34
CA THR A 259 21.32 -1.57 -2.55
C THR A 259 22.33 -0.44 -2.78
N LEU A 260 23.39 -0.36 -1.97
CA LEU A 260 24.44 0.66 -2.12
C LEU A 260 25.28 0.48 -3.38
N THR A 261 25.55 -0.75 -3.79
CA THR A 261 26.34 -1.05 -5.00
C THR A 261 25.54 -0.75 -6.25
N SER A 262 24.30 -1.21 -6.32
CA SER A 262 23.35 -0.90 -7.39
C SER A 262 23.10 0.60 -7.51
N THR A 263 22.89 1.31 -6.40
CA THR A 263 22.72 2.77 -6.41
C THR A 263 23.98 3.48 -6.89
N SER A 264 25.17 2.96 -6.58
CA SER A 264 26.42 3.53 -7.09
C SER A 264 26.55 3.40 -8.62
N LEU A 265 25.97 2.35 -9.22
CA LEU A 265 25.90 2.21 -10.68
C LEU A 265 24.86 3.16 -11.26
N PHE A 266 23.69 3.27 -10.63
CA PHE A 266 22.65 4.26 -10.98
C PHE A 266 23.24 5.68 -11.05
N VAL A 267 23.99 6.11 -10.03
CA VAL A 267 24.60 7.45 -10.01
C VAL A 267 25.57 7.67 -11.18
N LYS A 268 26.37 6.66 -11.54
CA LYS A 268 27.31 6.76 -12.68
C LYS A 268 26.58 6.94 -14.00
N GLU A 269 25.58 6.10 -14.25
CA GLU A 269 24.80 6.14 -15.49
C GLU A 269 23.99 7.43 -15.60
N MET A 270 23.40 7.89 -14.49
CA MET A 270 22.66 9.15 -14.45
C MET A 270 23.53 10.38 -14.72
N ARG A 271 24.81 10.36 -14.33
CA ARG A 271 25.75 11.44 -14.69
C ARG A 271 25.98 11.51 -16.19
N LEU A 272 26.19 10.37 -16.85
CA LEU A 272 26.34 10.30 -18.31
C LEU A 272 25.07 10.79 -19.03
N GLN A 273 23.90 10.39 -18.54
CA GLN A 273 22.62 10.85 -19.10
C GLN A 273 22.44 12.36 -18.93
N LEU A 274 22.76 12.91 -17.76
CA LEU A 274 22.71 14.35 -17.50
C LEU A 274 23.66 15.15 -18.39
N GLU A 275 24.86 14.64 -18.68
CA GLU A 275 25.78 15.30 -19.62
C GLU A 275 25.18 15.35 -21.03
N SER A 276 24.58 14.25 -21.51
CA SER A 276 23.89 14.24 -22.80
C SER A 276 22.66 15.15 -22.81
N PHE A 277 21.93 15.21 -21.70
CA PHE A 277 20.70 15.98 -21.58
C PHE A 277 20.97 17.48 -21.51
N ASN A 278 22.02 17.89 -20.80
CA ASN A 278 22.49 19.28 -20.79
C ASN A 278 22.89 19.77 -22.18
N ALA A 279 23.40 18.88 -23.05
CA ALA A 279 23.77 19.22 -24.41
C ALA A 279 22.55 19.34 -25.35
N ASN A 280 21.49 18.56 -25.12
CA ASN A 280 20.33 18.48 -26.00
C ASN A 280 19.19 19.42 -25.58
N ASP A 281 18.84 19.46 -24.29
CA ASP A 281 17.62 20.12 -23.77
C ASP A 281 17.86 20.86 -22.43
N PRO A 282 18.67 21.94 -22.41
CA PRO A 282 18.98 22.67 -21.17
C PRO A 282 17.75 23.36 -20.55
N ASP A 283 16.79 23.77 -21.37
CA ASP A 283 15.62 24.55 -20.92
C ASP A 283 14.67 23.74 -20.03
N ARG A 284 14.62 22.41 -20.21
CA ARG A 284 13.78 21.55 -19.37
C ARG A 284 14.35 21.40 -17.96
N LEU A 285 15.68 21.33 -17.82
CA LEU A 285 16.34 21.31 -16.51
C LEU A 285 16.22 22.66 -15.80
N ARG A 286 16.23 23.78 -16.55
CA ARG A 286 15.93 25.11 -16.01
C ARG A 286 14.49 25.20 -15.51
N ALA A 287 13.53 24.72 -16.29
CA ALA A 287 12.12 24.68 -15.89
C ALA A 287 11.89 23.81 -14.64
N GLU A 288 12.58 22.65 -14.53
CA GLU A 288 12.56 21.84 -13.31
C GLU A 288 13.13 22.63 -12.12
N TYR A 289 14.28 23.28 -12.31
CA TYR A 289 14.94 24.07 -11.26
C TYR A 289 14.04 25.18 -10.72
N ASP A 290 13.38 25.92 -11.62
CA ASP A 290 12.44 26.98 -11.27
C ASP A 290 11.20 26.43 -10.54
N ARG A 291 10.69 25.26 -10.96
CA ARG A 291 9.61 24.56 -10.26
C ARG A 291 10.03 24.18 -8.83
N LEU A 292 11.24 23.65 -8.66
CA LEU A 292 11.77 23.26 -7.35
C LEU A 292 12.02 24.47 -6.43
N LEU A 293 12.30 25.65 -6.99
CA LEU A 293 12.43 26.91 -6.26
C LEU A 293 11.09 27.45 -5.76
N GLN A 294 10.05 27.39 -6.60
CA GLN A 294 8.71 27.88 -6.24
C GLN A 294 8.05 27.04 -5.13
N GLY A 295 8.62 25.86 -4.85
CA GLY A 295 8.12 24.91 -3.87
C GLY A 295 7.36 23.78 -4.54
N LEU A 296 7.46 22.59 -3.95
CA LEU A 296 6.65 21.46 -4.37
C LEU A 296 5.20 21.73 -3.97
N THR A 297 4.44 22.40 -4.83
CA THR A 297 2.98 22.36 -4.73
C THR A 297 2.56 20.89 -4.79
N ARG A 298 1.55 20.49 -4.01
CA ARG A 298 0.92 19.14 -4.00
C ARG A 298 0.36 18.70 -5.38
N ASN A 299 0.81 19.28 -6.48
CA ASN A 299 0.48 18.93 -7.86
C ASN A 299 1.12 17.60 -8.30
N GLY A 300 1.62 16.79 -7.35
CA GLY A 300 1.75 15.34 -7.58
C GLY A 300 0.40 14.69 -7.94
N ASP A 301 -0.71 15.37 -7.67
CA ASP A 301 -2.07 15.01 -8.10
C ASP A 301 -2.36 15.25 -9.60
N ASP A 302 -1.51 15.97 -10.35
CA ASP A 302 -1.71 16.22 -11.79
C ASP A 302 -0.98 15.20 -12.69
N LEU A 303 -0.16 14.31 -12.12
CA LEU A 303 0.46 13.24 -12.89
C LEU A 303 -0.59 12.15 -13.21
N PRO A 304 -0.61 11.62 -14.44
CA PRO A 304 -1.44 10.47 -14.77
C PRO A 304 -1.24 9.35 -13.74
N PRO A 305 -2.29 8.64 -13.30
CA PRO A 305 -2.17 7.53 -12.34
C PRO A 305 -1.18 6.44 -12.77
N SER A 306 -0.91 6.32 -14.09
CA SER A 306 0.11 5.43 -14.66
C SER A 306 1.55 5.83 -14.36
N ASP A 307 1.78 7.12 -14.14
CA ASP A 307 3.12 7.70 -13.95
C ASP A 307 3.51 7.72 -12.47
N VAL A 308 2.53 7.51 -11.59
CA VAL A 308 2.73 7.38 -10.15
C VAL A 308 3.36 6.02 -9.87
N TRP A 309 4.69 6.01 -9.73
CA TRP A 309 5.40 4.77 -9.45
C TRP A 309 4.99 4.18 -8.08
N ARG A 310 4.97 4.99 -7.02
CA ARG A 310 4.47 4.69 -5.65
C ARG A 310 4.53 5.99 -4.84
N ALA A 311 3.72 6.14 -3.81
CA ALA A 311 3.62 7.36 -3.00
C ALA A 311 4.83 7.61 -2.07
N HIS A 312 4.80 8.77 -1.40
CA HIS A 312 5.81 9.19 -0.43
C HIS A 312 5.96 8.15 0.70
N PRO A 313 7.18 7.81 1.13
CA PRO A 313 7.43 6.78 2.15
C PRO A 313 7.07 7.20 3.59
N ALA A 314 6.73 8.47 3.79
CA ALA A 314 6.38 9.04 5.09
C ALA A 314 4.87 9.18 5.23
N LEU A 315 4.39 9.33 6.47
CA LEU A 315 2.98 9.50 6.74
C LEU A 315 2.48 10.82 6.10
N PRO A 316 1.22 10.89 5.64
CA PRO A 316 0.69 12.08 4.97
C PRO A 316 0.81 13.38 5.76
N ALA A 317 0.73 13.31 7.09
CA ALA A 317 0.89 14.46 7.98
C ALA A 317 2.34 14.99 8.04
N ASP A 318 3.32 14.14 7.73
CA ASP A 318 4.75 14.42 7.83
C ASP A 318 5.35 14.83 6.48
N VAL A 319 4.56 14.85 5.41
CA VAL A 319 4.98 15.31 4.09
C VAL A 319 5.14 16.83 4.10
N LEU A 320 6.38 17.29 3.92
CA LEU A 320 6.73 18.70 3.97
C LEU A 320 6.48 19.39 2.62
N VAL A 321 5.84 20.56 2.68
CA VAL A 321 5.70 21.47 1.54
C VAL A 321 6.65 22.64 1.76
N GLN A 322 7.84 22.55 1.18
CA GLN A 322 8.86 23.59 1.27
C GLN A 322 9.71 23.64 -0.01
N PRO A 323 10.35 24.77 -0.33
CA PRO A 323 11.26 24.85 -1.47
C PRO A 323 12.44 23.90 -1.31
N MET A 324 12.92 23.38 -2.45
CA MET A 324 14.00 22.41 -2.45
C MET A 324 15.31 23.06 -1.97
N PRO A 325 16.01 22.48 -0.97
CA PRO A 325 17.29 22.96 -0.47
C PRO A 325 18.34 23.03 -1.58
N GLU A 326 19.21 24.04 -1.52
CA GLU A 326 20.21 24.30 -2.56
C GLU A 326 21.15 23.12 -2.80
N ASP A 327 21.52 22.42 -1.72
CA ASP A 327 22.42 21.25 -1.75
C ASP A 327 21.91 20.09 -2.60
N ILE A 328 20.58 20.00 -2.81
CA ILE A 328 19.96 18.91 -3.58
C ILE A 328 19.13 19.43 -4.76
N ARG A 329 19.03 20.74 -4.95
CA ARG A 329 18.22 21.35 -6.00
C ARG A 329 18.73 21.00 -7.40
N SER A 330 20.03 21.24 -7.64
CA SER A 330 20.67 20.85 -8.90
C SER A 330 20.80 19.33 -8.99
N ALA A 331 20.53 18.76 -10.16
CA ALA A 331 20.64 17.33 -10.40
C ALA A 331 22.06 16.80 -10.11
N SER A 332 23.09 17.57 -10.49
CA SER A 332 24.50 17.25 -10.21
C SER A 332 24.79 17.20 -8.70
N ASN A 333 24.31 18.19 -7.95
CA ASN A 333 24.48 18.24 -6.49
C ASN A 333 23.75 17.08 -5.82
N PHE A 334 22.53 16.74 -6.26
CA PHE A 334 21.78 15.61 -5.74
C PHE A 334 22.49 14.26 -5.96
N LEU A 335 23.05 14.03 -7.16
CA LEU A 335 23.84 12.82 -7.42
C LEU A 335 25.12 12.75 -6.57
N THR A 336 25.74 13.89 -6.28
CA THR A 336 26.88 14.00 -5.36
C THR A 336 26.46 13.71 -3.92
N ALA A 337 25.31 14.24 -3.48
CA ALA A 337 24.71 13.95 -2.19
C ALA A 337 24.42 12.44 -2.00
N LEU A 338 23.85 11.78 -3.02
CA LEU A 338 23.69 10.33 -3.02
C LEU A 338 25.03 9.59 -2.93
N GLN A 339 26.06 10.05 -3.66
CA GLN A 339 27.38 9.44 -3.60
C GLN A 339 28.02 9.59 -2.20
N HIS A 340 27.85 10.72 -1.53
CA HIS A 340 28.29 10.92 -0.14
C HIS A 340 27.56 9.98 0.82
N LEU A 341 26.24 9.86 0.70
CA LEU A 341 25.44 8.94 1.52
C LEU A 341 25.92 7.48 1.34
N ILE A 342 26.15 7.06 0.09
CA ILE A 342 26.70 5.73 -0.22
C ILE A 342 28.09 5.56 0.39
N GLY A 343 28.96 6.55 0.24
CA GLY A 343 30.34 6.53 0.75
C GLY A 343 30.39 6.41 2.27
N TYR A 344 29.40 6.97 2.97
CA TYR A 344 29.28 6.88 4.41
C TYR A 344 28.66 5.54 4.88
N LEU A 345 27.63 5.04 4.21
CA LEU A 345 26.94 3.79 4.60
C LEU A 345 27.74 2.52 4.25
N LYS A 346 28.56 2.53 3.20
CA LYS A 346 29.35 1.36 2.78
C LYS A 346 30.31 0.85 3.87
N PRO A 347 31.16 1.70 4.49
CA PRO A 347 32.01 1.28 5.61
C PRO A 347 31.20 0.74 6.79
N MET A 348 30.05 1.36 7.11
CA MET A 348 29.18 0.89 8.18
C MET A 348 28.64 -0.51 7.91
N LEU A 349 28.23 -0.84 6.68
CA LEU A 349 27.73 -2.16 6.33
C LEU A 349 28.83 -3.21 6.13
N SER A 350 30.09 -2.80 5.97
CA SER A 350 31.23 -3.70 5.82
C SER A 350 31.72 -4.27 7.16
N CYS A 351 31.24 -3.73 8.28
CA CYS A 351 31.60 -4.14 9.61
C CYS A 351 30.53 -5.09 10.19
N GLU A 352 30.98 -6.24 10.68
CA GLU A 352 30.12 -7.37 11.09
C GLU A 352 29.61 -7.28 12.54
N ASP A 353 29.64 -6.10 13.20
CA ASP A 353 29.05 -6.02 14.55
C ASP A 353 27.54 -5.76 14.47
N VAL A 354 26.78 -6.37 15.37
CA VAL A 354 25.38 -6.01 15.56
C VAL A 354 25.33 -4.68 16.32
N GLN A 355 24.67 -3.68 15.74
CA GLN A 355 24.45 -2.38 16.37
C GLN A 355 22.97 -2.08 16.49
N ASP A 356 22.59 -1.46 17.59
CA ASP A 356 21.21 -1.16 17.92
C ASP A 356 21.15 0.21 18.61
N GLU A 357 20.98 1.25 17.80
CA GLU A 357 20.99 2.64 18.22
C GLU A 357 19.56 3.15 18.35
N ARG A 358 19.20 3.65 19.54
CA ARG A 358 17.84 4.16 19.84
C ARG A 358 17.50 5.50 19.20
N SER A 359 18.46 6.21 18.63
CA SER A 359 18.24 7.55 18.08
C SER A 359 18.80 7.65 16.68
N LEU A 360 17.94 8.10 15.77
CA LEU A 360 18.31 8.42 14.40
C LEU A 360 19.26 9.63 14.31
N LEU A 361 19.26 10.52 15.32
CA LEU A 361 20.10 11.73 15.35
C LEU A 361 21.59 11.43 15.22
N ILE A 362 22.06 10.33 15.80
CA ILE A 362 23.47 9.94 15.78
C ILE A 362 23.95 9.80 14.32
N LEU A 363 23.12 9.19 13.48
CA LEU A 363 23.42 9.01 12.06
C LEU A 363 23.35 10.34 11.30
N VAL A 364 22.36 11.18 11.61
CA VAL A 364 22.21 12.52 11.02
C VAL A 364 23.40 13.42 11.35
N GLU A 365 23.83 13.47 12.61
CA GLU A 365 24.98 14.28 13.06
C GLU A 365 26.28 13.88 12.36
N ARG A 366 26.49 12.58 12.12
CA ARG A 366 27.64 12.09 11.37
C ARG A 366 27.57 12.43 9.88
N LEU A 367 26.36 12.62 9.32
CA LEU A 367 26.13 13.00 7.93
C LEU A 367 26.13 14.52 7.69
N GLN A 368 25.86 15.33 8.73
CA GLN A 368 25.84 16.80 8.67
C GLN A 368 27.00 17.49 7.93
N PRO A 369 28.27 17.04 8.00
CA PRO A 369 29.34 17.70 7.25
C PRO A 369 29.16 17.68 5.72
N HIS A 370 28.32 16.79 5.20
CA HIS A 370 28.06 16.67 3.76
C HIS A 370 26.58 16.80 3.39
N LEU A 371 25.65 16.54 4.33
CA LEU A 371 24.21 16.49 4.08
C LEU A 371 23.42 17.15 5.21
N ASN A 372 22.69 18.21 4.87
CA ASN A 372 21.80 18.89 5.80
C ASN A 372 20.53 18.07 6.10
N LEU A 373 19.98 18.23 7.31
CA LEU A 373 18.74 17.56 7.74
C LEU A 373 17.55 17.90 6.84
N GLN A 374 17.43 19.17 6.40
CA GLN A 374 16.38 19.59 5.48
C GLN A 374 16.51 18.95 4.10
N SER A 375 17.75 18.72 3.65
CA SER A 375 18.03 18.01 2.42
C SER A 375 17.53 16.58 2.55
N LEU A 376 17.95 15.84 3.61
CA LEU A 376 17.52 14.46 3.88
C LEU A 376 15.99 14.27 3.82
N ARG A 377 15.24 15.19 4.43
CA ARG A 377 13.77 15.18 4.45
C ARG A 377 13.10 15.19 3.08
N LEU A 378 13.78 15.68 2.05
CA LEU A 378 13.23 15.85 0.69
C LEU A 378 13.93 14.96 -0.35
N PHE A 379 14.71 13.96 0.07
CA PHE A 379 15.41 13.05 -0.86
C PHE A 379 14.46 12.33 -1.80
N TYR A 380 13.35 11.80 -1.27
CA TYR A 380 12.34 11.10 -2.06
C TYR A 380 11.73 12.00 -3.14
N GLU A 381 11.26 13.18 -2.76
CA GLU A 381 10.66 14.14 -3.69
C GLU A 381 11.66 14.60 -4.75
N ARG A 382 12.90 14.85 -4.33
CA ARG A 382 13.96 15.24 -5.28
C ARG A 382 14.26 14.12 -6.28
N PHE A 383 14.36 12.88 -5.81
CA PHE A 383 14.55 11.70 -6.65
C PHE A 383 13.40 11.55 -7.64
N HIS A 384 12.15 11.65 -7.17
CA HIS A 384 10.97 11.56 -8.02
C HIS A 384 10.93 12.66 -9.09
N SER A 385 11.26 13.90 -8.73
CA SER A 385 11.40 15.02 -9.69
C SER A 385 12.48 14.76 -10.73
N LEU A 386 13.63 14.19 -10.33
CA LEU A 386 14.73 13.90 -11.26
C LEU A 386 14.33 12.83 -12.29
N ILE A 387 13.75 11.72 -11.82
CA ILE A 387 13.36 10.60 -12.68
C ILE A 387 12.26 11.02 -13.67
N SER A 388 11.27 11.77 -13.20
CA SER A 388 10.19 12.28 -14.06
C SER A 388 10.69 13.29 -15.10
N THR A 389 11.63 14.16 -14.72
CA THR A 389 12.23 15.13 -15.64
C THR A 389 13.07 14.46 -16.72
N LEU A 390 13.88 13.47 -16.34
CA LEU A 390 14.76 12.77 -17.29
C LEU A 390 14.05 11.71 -18.14
N LYS A 391 12.76 11.43 -17.89
CA LYS A 391 11.96 10.46 -18.67
C LYS A 391 12.72 9.13 -18.83
N VAL A 392 13.23 8.57 -17.74
CA VAL A 392 14.06 7.37 -17.76
C VAL A 392 13.32 6.23 -18.48
N LYS A 393 13.93 5.71 -19.56
CA LYS A 393 13.30 4.74 -20.46
C LYS A 393 13.08 3.37 -19.82
N ASN A 394 13.99 2.93 -18.94
CA ASN A 394 13.94 1.62 -18.29
C ASN A 394 14.32 1.72 -16.80
N PRO A 395 13.35 2.00 -15.89
CA PRO A 395 13.64 2.13 -14.46
C PRO A 395 14.21 0.83 -13.85
N ALA A 396 13.78 -0.34 -14.34
CA ALA A 396 14.30 -1.63 -13.90
C ALA A 396 15.78 -1.87 -14.29
N HIS A 397 16.18 -1.43 -15.49
CA HIS A 397 17.56 -1.61 -15.98
C HIS A 397 18.53 -0.62 -15.33
N LEU A 398 18.03 0.54 -14.91
CA LEU A 398 18.86 1.60 -14.33
C LEU A 398 19.09 1.44 -12.82
N HIS A 399 18.63 0.34 -12.20
CA HIS A 399 18.66 0.17 -10.74
C HIS A 399 17.92 1.27 -9.96
N CYS A 400 16.89 1.87 -10.57
CA CYS A 400 16.13 2.95 -9.93
C CYS A 400 15.38 2.47 -8.68
N SER A 401 15.04 1.18 -8.57
CA SER A 401 14.41 0.60 -7.37
C SER A 401 15.34 0.67 -6.16
N ASP A 402 16.58 0.20 -6.29
CA ASP A 402 17.58 0.26 -5.20
C ASP A 402 17.91 1.72 -4.82
N ALA A 403 18.06 2.59 -5.82
CA ALA A 403 18.28 4.03 -5.58
C ALA A 403 17.11 4.67 -4.82
N ARG A 404 15.88 4.28 -5.15
CA ARG A 404 14.68 4.69 -4.44
C ARG A 404 14.69 4.22 -2.98
N VAL A 405 15.00 2.95 -2.71
CA VAL A 405 15.07 2.44 -1.32
C VAL A 405 16.06 3.26 -0.50
N LEU A 406 17.20 3.64 -1.08
CA LEU A 406 18.16 4.53 -0.41
C LEU A 406 17.59 5.95 -0.18
N CYS A 407 16.84 6.49 -1.14
CA CYS A 407 16.16 7.79 -0.97
C CYS A 407 15.05 7.73 0.08
N ASP A 408 14.29 6.63 0.14
CA ASP A 408 13.29 6.37 1.17
C ASP A 408 13.97 6.33 2.55
N PHE A 409 15.09 5.61 2.66
CA PHE A 409 15.87 5.54 3.89
C PHE A 409 16.35 6.94 4.34
N ALA A 410 16.91 7.74 3.42
CA ALA A 410 17.34 9.10 3.70
C ALA A 410 16.18 10.02 4.13
N THR A 411 15.01 9.86 3.49
CA THR A 411 13.79 10.62 3.80
C THR A 411 13.26 10.27 5.18
N MET A 412 13.16 8.98 5.51
CA MET A 412 12.77 8.50 6.83
C MET A 412 13.74 8.99 7.90
N LEU A 413 15.05 8.94 7.61
CA LEU A 413 16.10 9.45 8.50
C LEU A 413 15.92 10.94 8.78
N GLY A 414 15.60 11.75 7.76
CA GLY A 414 15.42 13.19 7.90
C GLY A 414 14.13 13.61 8.61
N ILE A 415 13.03 12.89 8.37
CA ILE A 415 11.71 13.19 8.95
C ILE A 415 11.67 12.78 10.42
N TYR A 416 12.02 11.53 10.69
CA TYR A 416 11.91 10.94 12.03
C TYR A 416 13.19 11.07 12.85
N ALA A 417 14.15 11.89 12.42
CA ALA A 417 15.43 12.11 13.10
C ALA A 417 15.28 12.29 14.62
N GLN A 418 14.33 13.13 15.04
CA GLN A 418 14.07 13.50 16.43
C GLN A 418 13.03 12.63 17.13
N SER A 419 12.42 11.67 16.42
CA SER A 419 11.40 10.79 16.97
C SER A 419 12.02 9.75 17.91
N SER A 420 11.29 9.42 18.97
CA SER A 420 11.66 8.38 19.93
C SER A 420 11.13 7.00 19.54
N GLU A 421 10.23 6.98 18.56
CA GLU A 421 9.51 5.81 18.06
C GLU A 421 10.31 5.04 17.00
N PHE A 422 11.43 5.59 16.51
CA PHE A 422 12.28 4.97 15.51
C PHE A 422 13.70 4.74 16.03
N ARG A 423 14.30 3.63 15.57
CA ARG A 423 15.67 3.23 15.90
C ARG A 423 16.41 2.74 14.67
N ILE A 424 17.73 2.67 14.75
CA ILE A 424 18.57 2.06 13.72
C ILE A 424 19.10 0.73 14.23
N ARG A 425 18.90 -0.33 13.46
CA ARG A 425 19.53 -1.63 13.67
C ARG A 425 20.45 -1.97 12.52
N ARG A 426 21.64 -2.44 12.85
CA ARG A 426 22.58 -3.07 11.92
C ARG A 426 22.74 -4.53 12.30
N GLY A 427 22.61 -5.43 11.34
CA GLY A 427 22.76 -6.86 11.57
C GLY A 427 22.60 -7.68 10.30
N PRO A 428 22.73 -9.00 10.39
CA PRO A 428 22.47 -9.90 9.27
C PRO A 428 21.01 -9.79 8.84
N ARG A 429 20.78 -9.76 7.52
CA ARG A 429 19.48 -9.50 6.91
C ARG A 429 18.40 -10.50 7.31
N GLY A 430 18.75 -11.78 7.50
CA GLY A 430 17.80 -12.80 7.97
C GLY A 430 17.21 -12.49 9.35
N MET A 431 17.99 -11.85 10.23
CA MET A 431 17.53 -11.42 11.57
C MET A 431 16.71 -10.12 11.54
N LEU A 432 16.87 -9.28 10.51
CA LEU A 432 16.19 -7.99 10.39
C LEU A 432 14.88 -8.06 9.59
N GLU A 433 14.82 -8.95 8.59
CA GLU A 433 13.67 -9.10 7.68
C GLU A 433 12.94 -10.44 7.83
N HIS A 434 13.30 -11.28 8.82
CA HIS A 434 12.79 -12.66 8.96
C HIS A 434 12.92 -13.51 7.67
N ALA A 435 13.94 -13.22 6.85
CA ALA A 435 14.20 -13.90 5.59
C ALA A 435 15.06 -15.16 5.82
N PRO A 436 14.91 -16.23 5.01
CA PRO A 436 15.74 -17.43 5.15
C PRO A 436 17.23 -17.09 4.95
N ASP A 437 18.06 -17.53 5.91
CA ASP A 437 19.50 -17.28 6.06
C ASP A 437 20.36 -17.91 4.96
N VAL A 438 20.12 -17.57 3.69
CA VAL A 438 20.89 -18.17 2.58
C VAL A 438 22.14 -17.33 2.24
N LEU A 439 22.19 -16.05 2.64
CA LEU A 439 23.37 -15.20 2.46
C LEU A 439 23.49 -14.25 3.67
N CYS A 440 24.59 -14.35 4.43
CA CYS A 440 24.94 -13.45 5.54
C CYS A 440 25.23 -12.01 5.05
N GLN A 441 24.26 -11.36 4.40
CA GLN A 441 24.36 -9.97 3.99
C GLN A 441 23.95 -9.10 5.18
N TYR A 442 24.83 -8.22 5.63
CA TYR A 442 24.48 -7.21 6.61
C TYR A 442 23.57 -6.15 5.98
N ALA A 443 22.59 -5.70 6.75
CA ALA A 443 21.72 -4.59 6.39
C ALA A 443 21.64 -3.58 7.54
N LEU A 444 21.33 -2.34 7.18
CA LEU A 444 21.05 -1.24 8.09
C LEU A 444 19.57 -0.89 7.93
N GLN A 445 18.81 -1.03 9.01
CA GLN A 445 17.37 -0.85 9.00
C GLN A 445 16.97 0.27 9.96
N ILE A 446 16.18 1.21 9.46
CA ILE A 446 15.38 2.08 10.32
C ILE A 446 14.14 1.28 10.70
N CYS A 447 13.99 0.98 11.98
CA CYS A 447 12.86 0.23 12.53
C CYS A 447 11.89 1.17 13.24
N CYS A 448 10.61 1.05 12.94
CA CYS A 448 9.55 1.64 13.73
C CYS A 448 9.20 0.72 14.91
N ASP A 449 9.33 1.21 16.15
CA ASP A 449 8.96 0.47 17.36
C ASP A 449 7.49 0.71 17.77
N ASP A 450 6.85 1.78 17.26
CA ASP A 450 5.47 2.15 17.59
C ASP A 450 4.47 1.86 16.46
N PRO A 451 3.72 0.73 16.52
CA PRO A 451 2.73 0.39 15.50
C PRO A 451 1.51 1.34 15.47
N SER A 452 1.29 2.13 16.53
CA SER A 452 0.16 3.07 16.57
C SER A 452 0.26 4.15 15.51
N LEU A 453 1.47 4.51 15.06
CA LEU A 453 1.69 5.55 14.04
C LEU A 453 1.02 5.20 12.70
N ALA A 454 1.19 3.96 12.22
CA ALA A 454 0.58 3.49 10.98
C ALA A 454 -0.94 3.33 11.13
N MET A 455 -1.38 2.77 12.25
CA MET A 455 -2.80 2.51 12.51
C MET A 455 -3.60 3.80 12.70
N LYS A 456 -3.00 4.84 13.28
CA LYS A 456 -3.63 6.14 13.51
C LYS A 456 -4.16 6.75 12.21
N VAL A 457 -3.44 6.61 11.09
CA VAL A 457 -3.90 7.12 9.78
C VAL A 457 -5.20 6.45 9.34
N VAL A 458 -5.39 5.17 9.66
CA VAL A 458 -6.60 4.42 9.34
C VAL A 458 -7.73 4.76 10.31
N LEU A 459 -7.44 4.81 11.61
CA LEU A 459 -8.42 5.10 12.64
C LEU A 459 -8.98 6.53 12.55
N ASP A 460 -8.12 7.52 12.31
CA ASP A 460 -8.53 8.93 12.21
C ASP A 460 -9.34 9.22 10.94
N ARG A 461 -9.16 8.39 9.91
CA ARG A 461 -9.76 8.62 8.58
C ARG A 461 -11.11 7.93 8.40
N PHE A 462 -11.21 6.66 8.78
CA PHE A 462 -12.39 5.86 8.47
C PHE A 462 -13.40 5.87 9.62
N GLN A 463 -14.68 6.00 9.27
CA GLN A 463 -15.79 6.08 10.23
C GLN A 463 -15.79 4.95 11.27
N SER A 464 -15.61 3.71 10.83
CA SER A 464 -15.57 2.55 11.72
C SER A 464 -14.50 1.58 11.26
N VAL A 465 -13.67 1.14 12.20
CA VAL A 465 -12.64 0.13 11.97
C VAL A 465 -12.91 -1.03 12.89
N VAL A 466 -13.15 -2.20 12.32
CA VAL A 466 -13.40 -3.45 13.04
C VAL A 466 -12.16 -4.32 12.90
N ILE A 467 -11.41 -4.44 13.99
CA ILE A 467 -10.26 -5.34 14.07
C ILE A 467 -10.75 -6.67 14.58
N THR A 468 -10.43 -7.74 13.86
CA THR A 468 -10.95 -9.05 14.21
C THR A 468 -9.81 -10.04 14.39
N ALA A 469 -9.81 -10.74 15.51
CA ALA A 469 -8.76 -11.70 15.88
C ALA A 469 -9.37 -13.08 16.15
N THR A 470 -8.58 -14.15 16.05
CA THR A 470 -9.05 -15.49 16.41
C THR A 470 -8.78 -15.82 17.88
N THR A 471 -9.70 -16.51 18.56
CA THR A 471 -9.47 -16.97 19.95
C THR A 471 -8.48 -18.14 19.94
N GLY A 472 -7.26 -17.90 20.42
CA GLY A 472 -6.18 -18.92 20.45
C GLY A 472 -4.78 -18.31 20.60
N THR A 473 -4.62 -17.03 20.26
CA THR A 473 -3.43 -16.24 20.58
C THR A 473 -3.58 -15.66 21.99
N SER A 474 -2.80 -16.18 22.95
CA SER A 474 -2.84 -15.83 24.37
C SER A 474 -2.81 -14.31 24.63
N ASP A 475 -3.68 -13.83 25.52
CA ASP A 475 -3.59 -12.55 26.26
C ASP A 475 -3.66 -11.20 25.51
N SER A 476 -4.08 -11.17 24.24
CA SER A 476 -3.86 -9.99 23.38
C SER A 476 -4.98 -8.92 23.37
N LEU A 477 -6.26 -9.26 23.64
CA LEU A 477 -7.40 -8.31 23.55
C LEU A 477 -7.24 -7.05 24.43
N GLY A 478 -6.75 -7.20 25.66
CA GLY A 478 -6.54 -6.07 26.57
C GLY A 478 -5.34 -5.19 26.19
N ARG A 479 -4.36 -5.75 25.47
CA ARG A 479 -3.12 -5.05 25.09
C ARG A 479 -3.24 -4.32 23.75
N PHE A 480 -4.04 -4.81 22.81
CA PHE A 480 -4.23 -4.16 21.50
C PHE A 480 -4.62 -2.68 21.60
N PRO A 481 -5.63 -2.27 22.39
CA PRO A 481 -5.99 -0.87 22.55
C PRO A 481 -4.86 0.00 23.13
N GLN A 482 -4.08 -0.57 24.06
CA GLN A 482 -2.96 0.12 24.71
C GLN A 482 -1.79 0.31 23.73
N ILE A 483 -1.45 -0.73 22.96
CA ILE A 483 -0.36 -0.71 21.98
C ILE A 483 -0.70 0.20 20.80
N LEU A 484 -1.92 0.10 20.27
CA LEU A 484 -2.39 0.91 19.15
C LEU A 484 -2.90 2.29 19.57
N LYS A 485 -2.88 2.59 20.87
CA LYS A 485 -3.25 3.88 21.49
C LYS A 485 -4.64 4.41 21.06
N PHE A 486 -5.64 3.53 21.03
CA PHE A 486 -7.03 3.91 20.72
C PHE A 486 -8.04 3.25 21.66
N GLN A 487 -9.25 3.82 21.72
CA GLN A 487 -10.33 3.33 22.61
C GLN A 487 -11.46 2.69 21.78
N PRO A 488 -11.53 1.36 21.69
CA PRO A 488 -12.64 0.67 21.02
C PRO A 488 -13.93 0.74 21.86
N ILE A 489 -15.07 0.88 21.18
CA ILE A 489 -16.39 0.89 21.83
C ILE A 489 -16.83 -0.51 22.29
N VAL A 490 -16.38 -1.52 21.57
CA VAL A 490 -16.55 -2.93 21.91
C VAL A 490 -15.19 -3.60 21.84
N CYS A 491 -14.81 -4.27 22.92
CA CYS A 491 -13.61 -5.08 23.03
C CYS A 491 -14.02 -6.37 23.77
N ARG A 492 -14.48 -7.37 23.02
CA ARG A 492 -15.09 -8.58 23.60
C ARG A 492 -14.64 -9.85 22.86
N PRO A 493 -14.24 -10.90 23.59
CA PRO A 493 -14.20 -12.23 23.01
C PRO A 493 -15.62 -12.79 22.89
N VAL A 494 -15.90 -13.49 21.80
CA VAL A 494 -17.10 -14.32 21.67
C VAL A 494 -16.72 -15.73 22.12
N SER A 495 -17.02 -16.08 23.37
CA SER A 495 -16.87 -17.43 23.90
C SER A 495 -18.22 -18.17 23.87
N SER A 496 -18.16 -19.51 23.94
CA SER A 496 -19.32 -20.37 24.16
C SER A 496 -19.94 -20.18 25.56
N ASP A 497 -19.19 -19.60 26.50
CA ASP A 497 -19.47 -19.69 27.94
C ASP A 497 -20.02 -18.39 28.54
N ASP A 498 -20.08 -17.30 27.79
CA ASP A 498 -20.86 -16.13 28.23
C ASP A 498 -22.36 -16.48 28.16
N PRO A 499 -23.16 -16.26 29.22
CA PRO A 499 -24.58 -16.60 29.23
C PRO A 499 -25.41 -15.78 28.23
#